data_AF-X8HZX6-F1
#
_entry.id   AF-X8HZX6-F1
#
_cell.length_a   1.000
_cell.length_b   1.000
_cell.length_c   1.000
_cell.angle_alpha   90.00
_cell.angle_beta   90.00
_cell.angle_gamma   90.00
#
_symmetry.space_group_name_H-M   'P 1'
#
loop_
_entity.id
_entity.type
_entity.pdbx_description
1 polymer ?
#
loop_
_entity_poly.entity_id
_entity_poly.type
_entity_poly.pdbx_seq_one_letter_code
_entity_poly.pdbx_strand_id
1 'polypeptide(L)'
;MYPEGQVGDFRIKEVYEDKNYFIGYDFENNYKTNKIEKKHYIVINKNKATMKTYNEKDFKEKYENIYNKKFVDIYTFLKRKGTKIGRYR
;
A
#
# COMPACT_ATOMS: atom_id res chain seq x y z
N MET A 1 -0.35 11.68 -22.42
CA MET A 1 0.67 11.83 -21.35
C MET A 1 -0.01 11.53 -20.03
N TYR A 2 0.34 10.43 -19.37
CA TYR A 2 -0.22 10.13 -18.05
C TYR A 2 0.33 11.14 -17.03
N PRO A 3 -0.48 11.65 -16.10
CA PRO A 3 -0.01 12.39 -14.94
C PRO A 3 1.05 11.58 -14.18
N GLU A 4 2.04 12.27 -13.60
CA GLU A 4 3.01 11.64 -12.71
C GLU A 4 2.29 10.82 -11.63
N GLY A 5 2.63 9.53 -11.53
CA GLY A 5 2.04 8.62 -10.55
C GLY A 5 0.72 7.94 -10.98
N GLN A 6 0.28 8.03 -12.24
CA GLN A 6 -0.90 7.28 -12.69
C GLN A 6 -0.62 5.82 -13.08
N VAL A 7 -1.28 4.94 -12.31
CA VAL A 7 -1.88 3.65 -12.71
C VAL A 7 -0.99 2.72 -13.57
N GLY A 8 0.18 2.36 -13.05
CA GLY A 8 1.01 1.31 -13.66
C GLY A 8 2.38 1.16 -13.03
N ASP A 9 2.93 2.26 -12.50
CA ASP A 9 4.31 2.29 -12.02
C ASP A 9 4.51 1.55 -10.69
N PHE A 10 3.49 1.48 -9.86
CA PHE A 10 3.58 0.90 -8.51
C PHE A 10 2.62 -0.27 -8.32
N ARG A 11 3.17 -1.39 -7.83
CA ARG A 11 2.41 -2.57 -7.38
C ARG A 11 1.61 -2.33 -6.09
N ILE A 12 1.88 -1.22 -5.41
CA ILE A 12 1.16 -0.74 -4.23
C ILE A 12 0.62 0.64 -4.55
N LYS A 13 -0.69 0.86 -4.37
CA LYS A 13 -1.32 2.16 -4.67
C LYS A 13 -1.47 3.06 -3.45
N GLU A 14 -1.87 2.47 -2.35
CA GLU A 14 -2.18 3.18 -1.12
C GLU A 14 -1.34 2.61 0.01
N VAL A 15 -0.81 3.50 0.85
CA VAL A 15 0.04 3.14 1.98
C VAL A 15 -0.38 3.85 3.25
N TYR A 16 -0.15 3.19 4.37
CA TYR A 16 -0.21 3.74 5.70
C TYR A 16 1.13 3.51 6.39
N GLU A 17 1.64 4.51 7.10
CA GLU A 17 2.87 4.41 7.85
C GLU A 17 2.72 5.05 9.23
N ASP A 18 3.12 4.32 10.27
CA ASP A 18 3.32 4.86 11.62
C ASP A 18 4.68 4.44 12.20
N LYS A 19 4.88 4.64 13.50
CA LYS A 19 6.12 4.30 14.18
C LYS A 19 6.46 2.80 14.10
N ASN A 20 5.45 1.93 14.13
CA ASN A 20 5.61 0.49 14.26
C ASN A 20 5.40 -0.26 12.94
N TYR A 21 4.57 0.29 12.04
CA TYR A 21 4.12 -0.40 10.85
C TYR A 21 4.28 0.43 9.59
N PHE A 22 4.57 -0.27 8.50
CA PHE A 22 4.33 0.19 7.14
C PHE A 22 3.37 -0.79 6.48
N ILE A 23 2.28 -0.29 5.92
CA ILE A 23 1.19 -1.11 5.38
C ILE A 23 0.89 -0.62 3.97
N GLY A 24 0.90 -1.53 3.01
CA GLY A 24 0.61 -1.23 1.61
C GLY A 24 -0.52 -2.10 1.08
N TYR A 25 -1.36 -1.51 0.23
CA TYR A 25 -2.34 -2.26 -0.56
C TYR A 25 -1.66 -3.03 -1.68
N ASP A 26 -1.75 -4.37 -1.68
CA ASP A 26 -1.16 -5.21 -2.72
C ASP A 26 -2.04 -5.25 -3.96
N PHE A 27 -1.75 -4.38 -4.94
CA PHE A 27 -2.55 -4.25 -6.14
C PHE A 27 -2.35 -5.44 -7.11
N GLU A 28 -1.17 -6.05 -7.12
CA GLU A 28 -0.83 -7.12 -8.06
C GLU A 28 -1.60 -8.42 -7.76
N ASN A 29 -1.72 -8.79 -6.48
CA ASN A 29 -2.54 -9.93 -6.08
C ASN A 29 -4.03 -9.72 -6.35
N ASN A 30 -4.51 -8.46 -6.31
CA ASN A 30 -5.92 -8.14 -6.57
C ASN A 30 -6.23 -8.14 -8.08
N TYR A 31 -5.25 -7.77 -8.92
CA TYR A 31 -5.39 -7.82 -10.38
C TYR A 31 -5.37 -9.27 -10.91
N LYS A 32 -4.45 -10.11 -10.42
CA LYS A 32 -4.31 -11.51 -10.91
C LYS A 32 -5.47 -12.42 -10.52
N THR A 33 -6.14 -12.14 -9.41
CA THR A 33 -7.19 -13.04 -8.89
C THR A 33 -8.58 -12.79 -9.46
N ASN A 34 -8.77 -11.71 -10.26
CA ASN A 34 -10.04 -11.31 -10.89
C ASN A 34 -11.26 -11.31 -9.95
N LYS A 35 -11.01 -11.30 -8.64
CA LYS A 35 -12.02 -11.30 -7.58
C LYS A 35 -12.14 -9.87 -7.11
N ILE A 36 -13.21 -9.24 -7.55
CA ILE A 36 -13.61 -7.84 -7.33
C ILE A 36 -13.52 -7.39 -5.86
N GLU A 37 -13.47 -8.33 -4.90
CA GLU A 37 -13.71 -8.05 -3.48
C GLU A 37 -12.56 -8.36 -2.53
N LYS A 38 -11.40 -8.86 -2.97
CA LYS A 38 -10.35 -9.27 -2.02
C LYS A 38 -9.22 -8.26 -1.97
N LYS A 39 -9.41 -7.19 -1.19
CA LYS A 39 -8.30 -6.31 -0.80
C LYS A 39 -7.24 -7.11 -0.04
N HIS A 40 -6.02 -7.15 -0.56
CA HIS A 40 -4.87 -7.72 0.17
C HIS A 40 -3.95 -6.61 0.70
N TYR A 41 -3.42 -6.83 1.89
CA TYR A 41 -2.57 -5.88 2.60
C TYR A 41 -1.22 -6.53 2.90
N ILE A 42 -0.14 -5.86 2.51
CA ILE A 42 1.22 -6.17 2.95
C ILE A 42 1.48 -5.36 4.21
N VAL A 43 1.77 -6.02 5.32
CA VAL A 43 2.12 -5.39 6.60
C VAL A 43 3.57 -5.68 6.93
N ILE A 44 4.34 -4.62 7.07
CA ILE A 44 5.73 -4.65 7.54
C ILE A 44 5.74 -4.14 8.98
N ASN A 45 6.15 -5.00 9.92
CA ASN A 45 6.43 -4.60 11.29
C ASN A 45 7.89 -4.13 11.38
N LYS A 46 8.10 -2.84 11.61
CA LYS A 46 9.42 -2.20 11.65
C LYS A 46 10.26 -2.66 12.84
N ASN A 47 9.61 -2.93 13.97
CA ASN A 47 10.29 -3.34 15.21
C ASN A 47 10.79 -4.79 15.12
N LYS A 48 10.05 -5.65 14.41
CA LYS A 48 10.38 -7.07 14.26
C LYS A 48 11.08 -7.40 12.93
N ALA A 49 11.22 -6.43 12.03
CA ALA A 49 11.68 -6.62 10.66
C ALA A 49 10.94 -7.76 9.91
N THR A 50 9.66 -7.97 10.20
CA THR A 50 8.85 -9.05 9.58
C THR A 50 7.85 -8.48 8.59
N MET A 51 7.63 -9.19 7.48
CA MET A 51 6.61 -8.89 6.48
C MET A 51 5.57 -10.02 6.44
N LYS A 52 4.28 -9.65 6.39
CA LYS A 52 3.16 -10.59 6.25
C LYS A 52 2.10 -10.04 5.31
N THR A 53 1.40 -10.92 4.61
CA THR A 53 0.24 -10.58 3.77
C THR A 53 -1.04 -11.00 4.46
N TYR A 54 -2.07 -10.16 4.37
CA TYR A 54 -3.39 -10.42 4.94
C TYR A 54 -4.46 -10.17 3.88
N ASN A 55 -5.51 -10.99 3.89
CA ASN A 55 -6.76 -10.60 3.22
C ASN A 55 -7.46 -9.50 4.04
N GLU A 56 -8.47 -8.85 3.46
CA GLU A 56 -9.18 -7.75 4.11
C GLU A 56 -9.78 -8.10 5.47
N LYS A 57 -10.35 -9.30 5.59
CA LYS A 57 -11.01 -9.76 6.81
C LYS A 57 -9.99 -9.89 7.95
N ASP A 58 -8.93 -10.65 7.72
CA ASP A 58 -7.88 -10.91 8.72
C ASP A 58 -7.11 -9.62 9.07
N PHE A 59 -6.96 -8.72 8.09
CA PHE A 59 -6.34 -7.42 8.32
C PHE A 59 -7.18 -6.57 9.27
N LYS A 60 -8.48 -6.40 8.98
CA LYS A 60 -9.38 -5.59 9.82
C LYS A 60 -9.52 -6.14 11.23
N GLU A 61 -9.52 -7.46 11.38
CA GLU A 61 -9.58 -8.11 12.70
C GLU A 61 -8.30 -7.87 13.52
N LYS A 62 -7.11 -7.96 12.90
CA LYS A 62 -5.84 -7.76 13.62
C LYS A 62 -5.44 -6.30 13.81
N TYR A 63 -5.88 -5.43 12.92
CA TYR A 63 -5.48 -4.02 12.85
C TYR A 63 -6.70 -3.10 12.88
N GLU A 64 -7.64 -3.38 13.78
CA GLU A 64 -8.96 -2.73 13.87
C GLU A 64 -8.87 -1.19 13.95
N ASN A 65 -7.80 -0.65 14.53
CA ASN A 65 -7.56 0.79 14.68
C ASN A 65 -6.99 1.49 13.42
N ILE A 66 -6.70 0.73 12.36
CA ILE A 66 -6.11 1.23 11.12
C ILE A 66 -7.19 1.25 10.03
N TYR A 67 -7.94 2.35 9.98
CA TYR A 67 -8.99 2.55 8.98
C TYR A 67 -8.44 2.94 7.61
N ASN A 68 -9.15 2.52 6.55
CA ASN A 68 -8.84 2.87 5.15
C ASN A 68 -8.65 4.40 4.93
N LYS A 69 -9.36 5.25 5.68
CA LYS A 69 -9.23 6.73 5.59
C LYS A 69 -7.83 7.25 5.98
N LYS A 70 -7.01 6.45 6.67
CA LYS A 70 -5.64 6.81 7.06
C LYS A 70 -4.61 6.51 5.96
N PHE A 71 -4.99 5.76 4.93
CA PHE A 71 -4.10 5.46 3.82
C PHE A 71 -3.98 6.68 2.91
N VAL A 72 -2.77 6.87 2.39
CA VAL A 72 -2.44 7.91 1.42
C VAL A 72 -1.92 7.25 0.15
N ASP A 73 -2.14 7.92 -0.97
CA ASP A 73 -1.57 7.54 -2.25
C ASP A 73 -0.02 7.42 -2.15
N ILE A 74 0.56 6.35 -2.73
CA ILE A 74 2.00 6.06 -2.64
C ILE A 74 2.85 7.18 -3.23
N TYR A 75 2.39 7.79 -4.32
CA TYR A 75 3.14 8.86 -4.97
C TYR A 75 3.18 10.08 -4.05
N THR A 76 2.05 10.44 -3.44
CA THR A 76 1.97 11.49 -2.41
C THR A 76 2.86 11.18 -1.21
N PHE A 77 2.86 9.93 -0.74
CA PHE A 77 3.73 9.47 0.35
C PHE A 77 5.21 9.65 0.02
N LEU A 78 5.66 9.15 -1.14
CA LEU A 78 7.06 9.25 -1.59
C LEU A 78 7.49 10.70 -1.77
N LYS A 79 6.63 11.56 -2.35
CA LYS A 79 6.88 13.00 -2.45
C LYS A 79 7.13 13.64 -1.09
N ARG A 80 6.30 13.31 -0.08
CA ARG A 80 6.47 13.81 1.31
C ARG A 80 7.77 13.34 1.96
N LYS A 81 8.29 12.17 1.55
CA LYS A 81 9.60 11.65 2.00
C LYS A 81 10.78 12.25 1.24
N GLY A 82 10.54 13.13 0.27
CA GLY A 82 11.59 13.73 -0.55
C GLY A 82 12.13 12.79 -1.63
N THR A 83 11.44 11.70 -1.94
CA THR A 83 11.84 10.77 -3.01
C THR A 83 11.71 11.48 -4.37
N LYS A 84 12.81 11.53 -5.12
CA LYS A 84 12.81 12.01 -6.50
C LYS A 84 12.32 10.89 -7.41
N ILE A 85 11.11 11.06 -7.98
CA ILE A 85 10.54 10.12 -8.93
C ILE A 85 10.89 10.62 -10.34
N GLY A 86 11.70 9.85 -11.07
CA GLY A 86 12.07 10.19 -12.44
C GLY A 86 10.90 10.03 -13.41
N ARG A 87 10.82 10.89 -14.43
CA ARG A 87 9.92 10.68 -15.58
C ARG A 87 10.66 9.83 -16.61
N TYR A 88 10.17 8.65 -16.92
CA TYR A 88 10.54 7.97 -18.16
C TYR A 88 9.78 8.65 -19.31
N ARG A 89 10.52 9.15 -20.29
CA ARG A 89 10.00 9.73 -21.54
C ARG A 89 9.83 8.65 -22.58
#